data_AF-A0A924J5Z0-F1
#
_entry.id   AF-A0A924J5Z0-F1
#
_cell.length_a   1.000
_cell.length_b   1.000
_cell.length_c   1.000
_cell.angle_alpha   90.00
_cell.angle_beta   90.00
_cell.angle_gamma   90.00
#
_symmetry.space_group_name_H-M   'P 1'
#
loop_
_entity.id
_entity.type
_entity.pdbx_description
1 polymer ?
#
loop_
_entity_poly.entity_id
_entity_poly.type
_entity_poly.pdbx_seq_one_letter_code
_entity_poly.pdbx_strand_id
1 'polypeptide(L)'
;MRLLCTNDDGILAHGLDCLIRAAEPLGEVTVVAPDREQSATSHSLTLHHPLRPVRLAERRWQVDGTPTDCAMLAIEALMPERPDFVLSGINHGHNMGEDVLYSGTVAAAMEGLSLGVPAIALSFAGGDLRADITLLDQLVEPLTDLLGHLMSLQMPKGTLLNINLPPRRGNDVGGVRLTRLGRPASSNA
;
A
#
# COMPACT_ATOMS: atom_id res chain seq x y z
N MET A 1 13.86 3.98 -11.11
CA MET A 1 12.40 4.03 -10.92
C MET A 1 12.11 4.91 -9.73
N ARG A 2 11.03 5.70 -9.75
CA ARG A 2 10.52 6.49 -8.63
C ARG A 2 9.31 5.80 -8.05
N LEU A 3 9.32 5.56 -6.75
CA LEU A 3 8.29 4.80 -6.05
C LEU A 3 7.66 5.66 -4.97
N LEU A 4 6.34 5.70 -4.92
CA LEU A 4 5.59 6.30 -3.82
C LEU A 4 5.11 5.19 -2.88
N CYS A 5 5.53 5.23 -1.61
CA CYS A 5 5.02 4.35 -0.56
C CYS A 5 4.06 5.11 0.37
N THR A 6 2.91 4.51 0.65
CA THR A 6 1.88 5.04 1.57
C THR A 6 1.15 3.90 2.28
N ASN A 7 0.27 4.20 3.24
CA ASN A 7 -0.58 3.23 3.93
C ASN A 7 -1.76 3.93 4.63
N ASP A 8 -2.58 3.12 5.31
CA ASP A 8 -3.65 3.56 6.21
C ASP A 8 -3.36 3.37 7.70
N ASP A 9 -2.29 2.66 8.07
CA ASP A 9 -1.88 2.46 9.47
C ASP A 9 -1.03 3.61 10.04
N GLY A 10 -0.56 4.51 9.16
CA GLY A 10 0.24 5.69 9.49
C GLY A 10 1.75 5.51 9.31
N ILE A 11 2.46 6.64 9.37
CA ILE A 11 3.88 6.77 8.99
C ILE A 11 4.87 5.94 9.82
N LEU A 12 4.47 5.50 11.01
CA LEU A 12 5.28 4.70 11.93
C LEU A 12 4.93 3.20 11.90
N ALA A 13 4.04 2.77 11.00
CA ALA A 13 3.60 1.39 10.96
C ALA A 13 4.70 0.43 10.49
N HIS A 14 4.79 -0.74 11.13
CA HIS A 14 5.75 -1.79 10.77
C HIS A 14 5.52 -2.32 9.34
N GLY A 15 4.27 -2.42 8.90
CA GLY A 15 3.95 -2.85 7.54
C GLY A 15 4.46 -1.88 6.48
N LEU A 16 4.44 -0.57 6.76
CA LEU A 16 5.00 0.45 5.88
C LEU A 16 6.53 0.39 5.85
N ASP A 17 7.18 0.19 7.00
CA ASP A 17 8.65 -0.01 7.06
C ASP A 17 9.09 -1.22 6.23
N CYS A 18 8.38 -2.34 6.35
CA CYS A 18 8.63 -3.53 5.54
C CYS A 18 8.47 -3.23 4.04
N LEU A 19 7.43 -2.49 3.65
CA LEU A 19 7.21 -2.10 2.25
C LEU A 19 8.34 -1.22 1.72
N ILE A 20 8.76 -0.23 2.51
CA ILE A 20 9.86 0.69 2.15
C ILE A 20 11.13 -0.11 1.90
N ARG A 21 11.51 -0.98 2.85
CA ARG A 21 12.72 -1.82 2.73
C ARG A 21 12.69 -2.75 1.52
N ALA A 22 11.52 -3.25 1.14
CA ALA A 22 11.36 -4.06 -0.07
C ALA A 22 11.38 -3.23 -1.38
N ALA A 23 11.00 -1.95 -1.31
CA ALA A 23 10.95 -1.05 -2.47
C ALA A 23 12.30 -0.34 -2.74
N GLU A 24 13.08 -0.06 -1.70
CA GLU A 24 14.37 0.65 -1.78
C GLU A 24 15.37 0.03 -2.79
N PRO A 25 15.53 -1.30 -2.89
CA PRO A 25 16.43 -1.90 -3.89
C PRO A 25 15.95 -1.71 -5.34
N LEU A 26 14.67 -1.37 -5.56
CA LEU A 26 14.05 -1.28 -6.87
C LEU A 26 14.03 0.17 -7.41
N GLY A 27 14.24 1.17 -6.56
CA GLY A 27 14.20 2.56 -6.98
C GLY A 27 14.27 3.58 -5.86
N GLU A 28 14.11 4.84 -6.25
CA GLU A 28 14.06 5.99 -5.36
C GLU A 28 12.68 6.06 -4.68
N VAL A 29 12.65 5.78 -3.38
CA VAL A 29 11.42 5.74 -2.59
C VAL A 29 11.11 7.12 -2.00
N THR A 30 9.87 7.57 -2.20
CA THR A 30 9.26 8.66 -1.45
C THR A 30 8.13 8.10 -0.60
N VAL A 31 8.09 8.50 0.67
CA VAL A 31 7.11 8.05 1.65
C VAL A 31 6.22 9.22 2.05
N VAL A 32 4.92 9.06 1.86
CA VAL A 32 3.91 10.03 2.33
C VAL A 32 2.79 9.23 2.97
N ALA A 33 2.58 9.39 4.27
CA ALA A 33 1.58 8.60 5.00
C ALA A 33 0.90 9.41 6.12
N PRO A 34 -0.27 8.95 6.59
CA PRO A 34 -0.99 9.60 7.68
C PRO A 34 -0.19 9.70 8.98
N ASP A 35 -0.52 10.67 9.82
CA ASP A 35 0.09 10.85 11.14
C ASP A 35 -0.38 9.85 12.20
N ARG A 36 -1.52 9.21 11.95
CA ARG A 36 -2.16 8.20 12.81
C ARG A 36 -2.84 7.12 11.95
N GLU A 37 -3.27 6.05 12.60
CA GLU A 37 -4.09 5.01 11.97
C GLU A 37 -5.43 5.61 11.50
N GLN A 38 -5.77 5.34 10.23
CA GLN A 38 -6.95 5.82 9.52
C GLN A 38 -7.83 4.66 9.03
N SER A 39 -7.68 3.48 9.64
CA SER A 39 -8.49 2.29 9.37
C SER A 39 -9.98 2.64 9.41
N ALA A 40 -10.72 2.35 8.34
CA ALA A 40 -12.15 2.67 8.11
C ALA A 40 -12.50 4.10 7.65
N THR A 41 -11.54 4.92 7.23
CA THR A 41 -11.87 6.22 6.59
C THR A 41 -12.26 6.12 5.10
N SER A 42 -12.21 4.93 4.50
CA SER A 42 -12.58 4.68 3.09
C SER A 42 -11.92 5.69 2.10
N HIS A 43 -12.49 5.86 0.92
CA HIS A 43 -12.09 6.81 -0.12
C HIS A 43 -12.43 8.28 0.22
N SER A 44 -12.25 8.68 1.48
CA SER A 44 -12.50 10.08 1.84
C SER A 44 -11.35 10.98 1.37
N LEU A 45 -11.71 12.20 0.96
CA LEU A 45 -10.80 13.29 0.66
C LEU A 45 -11.09 14.41 1.66
N THR A 46 -10.04 15.01 2.19
CA THR A 46 -10.18 16.11 3.14
C THR A 46 -10.45 17.42 2.41
N LEU A 47 -11.70 17.91 2.48
CA LEU A 47 -12.12 19.16 1.81
C LEU A 47 -12.35 20.35 2.77
N HIS A 48 -12.50 20.07 4.06
CA HIS A 48 -12.99 21.07 5.03
C HIS A 48 -11.89 21.79 5.80
N HIS A 49 -10.63 21.35 5.70
CA HIS A 49 -9.48 22.02 6.29
C HIS A 49 -8.24 21.80 5.43
N PRO A 50 -7.25 22.72 5.48
CA PRO A 50 -6.02 22.55 4.74
C PRO A 50 -5.18 21.44 5.36
N LEU A 51 -4.69 20.53 4.51
CA LEU A 51 -3.74 19.49 4.87
C LEU A 51 -2.36 20.11 5.15
N ARG A 52 -1.67 19.57 6.17
CA ARG A 52 -0.37 20.06 6.64
C ARG A 52 0.69 18.96 6.55
N PRO A 53 1.40 18.86 5.42
CA PRO A 53 2.51 17.92 5.29
C PRO A 53 3.69 18.35 6.18
N VAL A 54 4.15 17.46 7.04
CA VAL A 54 5.34 17.62 7.88
C VAL A 54 6.46 16.77 7.32
N ARG A 55 7.57 17.40 6.93
CA ARG A 55 8.76 16.68 6.46
C ARG A 55 9.50 16.08 7.65
N LEU A 56 9.56 14.76 7.72
CA LEU A 56 10.28 14.04 8.77
C LEU A 56 11.74 13.77 8.39
N ALA A 57 11.99 13.51 7.10
CA ALA A 57 13.33 13.30 6.56
C ALA A 57 13.36 13.66 5.06
N GLU A 58 14.49 13.40 4.40
CA GLU A 58 14.52 13.43 2.94
C GLU A 58 13.52 12.42 2.37
N ARG A 59 12.64 12.89 1.46
CA ARG A 59 11.58 12.08 0.83
C ARG A 59 10.62 11.37 1.80
N ARG A 60 10.51 11.83 3.04
CA ARG A 60 9.59 11.25 4.03
C ARG A 60 8.72 12.33 4.66
N TRP A 61 7.42 12.19 4.46
CA TRP A 61 6.41 13.14 4.88
C TRP A 61 5.30 12.47 5.68
N GLN A 62 4.85 13.16 6.71
CA GLN A 62 3.69 12.81 7.50
C GLN A 62 2.58 13.82 7.19
N VAL A 63 1.33 13.36 7.06
CA VAL A 63 0.18 14.22 6.72
C VAL A 63 -0.94 13.99 7.72
N ASP A 64 -1.60 15.06 8.15
CA ASP A 64 -2.82 15.05 8.98
C ASP A 64 -4.08 14.78 8.13
N GLY A 65 -4.03 13.77 7.28
CA GLY A 65 -5.08 13.45 6.31
C GLY A 65 -5.32 11.96 6.13
N THR A 66 -6.13 11.64 5.14
CA THR A 66 -6.46 10.26 4.74
C THR A 66 -5.34 9.65 3.88
N PRO A 67 -5.34 8.33 3.65
CA PRO A 67 -4.42 7.68 2.71
C PRO A 67 -4.54 8.23 1.28
N THR A 68 -5.77 8.55 0.85
CA THR A 68 -6.08 9.21 -0.43
C THR A 68 -5.42 10.59 -0.50
N ASP A 69 -5.57 11.39 0.55
CA ASP A 69 -4.93 12.71 0.65
C ASP A 69 -3.41 12.60 0.55
N CYS A 70 -2.81 11.58 1.18
CA CYS A 70 -1.37 11.32 1.11
C CYS A 70 -0.91 11.03 -0.32
N ALA A 71 -1.61 10.15 -1.04
CA ALA A 71 -1.29 9.79 -2.42
C ALA A 71 -1.41 11.00 -3.36
N MET A 72 -2.51 11.74 -3.26
CA MET A 72 -2.75 12.95 -4.05
C MET A 72 -1.70 14.03 -3.78
N LEU A 73 -1.45 14.37 -2.51
CA LEU A 73 -0.45 15.37 -2.14
C LEU A 73 0.95 14.97 -2.60
N ALA A 74 1.30 13.69 -2.49
CA ALA A 74 2.57 13.19 -2.96
C ALA A 74 2.76 13.47 -4.46
N ILE A 75 1.79 13.07 -5.28
CA ILE A 75 1.88 13.13 -6.74
C ILE A 75 1.79 14.56 -7.27
N GLU A 76 0.91 15.39 -6.70
CA GLU A 76 0.61 16.72 -7.24
C GLU A 76 1.43 17.85 -6.61
N ALA A 77 2.03 17.65 -5.42
CA ALA A 77 2.66 18.74 -4.68
C ALA A 77 4.01 18.43 -4.02
N LEU A 78 4.25 17.22 -3.50
CA LEU A 78 5.45 16.94 -2.71
C LEU A 78 6.59 16.31 -3.51
N MET A 79 6.26 15.47 -4.50
CA MET A 79 7.27 14.85 -5.37
C MET A 79 7.66 15.79 -6.51
N PRO A 80 8.96 15.99 -6.79
CA PRO A 80 9.39 16.87 -7.88
C PRO A 80 9.05 16.31 -9.26
N GLU A 81 8.98 14.98 -9.38
CA GLU A 81 8.56 14.26 -10.57
C GLU A 81 7.55 13.19 -10.18
N ARG A 82 6.62 12.87 -11.09
CA ARG A 82 5.60 11.84 -10.84
C ARG A 82 6.27 10.48 -10.55
N PRO A 83 5.72 9.68 -9.61
CA PRO A 83 6.17 8.31 -9.39
C PRO A 83 5.86 7.44 -10.61
N ASP A 84 6.68 6.41 -10.81
CA ASP A 84 6.41 5.35 -11.77
C ASP A 84 5.36 4.37 -11.22
N PHE A 85 5.34 4.15 -9.90
CA PHE A 85 4.37 3.31 -9.20
C PHE A 85 3.96 3.88 -7.84
N VAL A 86 2.70 3.65 -7.47
CA VAL A 86 2.20 3.81 -6.10
C VAL A 86 2.11 2.46 -5.41
N LEU A 87 2.72 2.34 -4.24
CA LEU A 87 2.69 1.18 -3.38
C LEU A 87 1.97 1.55 -2.08
N SER A 88 0.88 0.84 -1.79
CA SER A 88 0.05 1.10 -0.61
C SER A 88 0.04 -0.13 0.31
N GLY A 89 0.44 0.02 1.57
CA GLY A 89 0.48 -1.04 2.57
C GLY A 89 1.79 -1.06 3.37
N ILE A 90 2.20 -2.20 3.96
CA ILE A 90 1.45 -3.46 4.05
C ILE A 90 0.40 -3.36 5.17
N ASN A 91 -0.87 -3.51 4.82
CA ASN A 91 -1.97 -3.43 5.78
C ASN A 91 -2.06 -4.65 6.70
N HIS A 92 -2.55 -4.43 7.92
CA HIS A 92 -2.95 -5.49 8.86
C HIS A 92 -4.26 -6.16 8.41
N GLY A 93 -4.24 -7.48 8.25
CA GLY A 93 -5.41 -8.23 7.82
C GLY A 93 -5.58 -8.25 6.30
N HIS A 94 -6.44 -9.15 5.84
CA HIS A 94 -6.66 -9.37 4.41
C HIS A 94 -7.63 -8.35 3.81
N ASN A 95 -7.43 -7.98 2.55
CA ASN A 95 -8.41 -7.25 1.75
C ASN A 95 -8.97 -8.21 0.69
N MET A 96 -10.05 -8.91 1.05
CA MET A 96 -10.68 -9.97 0.24
C MET A 96 -12.18 -9.72 0.10
N GLY A 97 -12.73 -10.02 -1.08
CA GLY A 97 -14.16 -9.88 -1.33
C GLY A 97 -14.63 -8.42 -1.26
N GLU A 98 -15.75 -8.17 -0.59
CA GLU A 98 -16.35 -6.83 -0.51
C GLU A 98 -15.51 -5.85 0.34
N ASP A 99 -14.64 -6.36 1.22
CA ASP A 99 -13.76 -5.54 2.08
C ASP A 99 -12.82 -4.64 1.26
N VAL A 100 -12.48 -5.06 0.03
CA VAL A 100 -11.66 -4.29 -0.90
C VAL A 100 -12.24 -2.90 -1.18
N LEU A 101 -13.57 -2.76 -1.18
CA LEU A 101 -14.25 -1.50 -1.46
C LEU A 101 -14.18 -0.49 -0.30
N TYR A 102 -13.84 -0.96 0.90
CA TYR A 102 -13.80 -0.15 2.11
C TYR A 102 -12.38 0.03 2.65
N SER A 103 -11.39 -0.60 2.03
CA SER A 103 -9.99 -0.57 2.45
C SER A 103 -9.32 0.77 2.16
N GLY A 104 -8.74 1.40 3.19
CA GLY A 104 -7.92 2.60 3.05
C GLY A 104 -6.63 2.33 2.25
N THR A 105 -6.05 1.15 2.42
CA THR A 105 -4.91 0.66 1.63
C THR A 105 -5.24 0.64 0.14
N VAL A 106 -6.37 0.03 -0.25
CA VAL A 106 -6.81 -0.01 -1.65
C VAL A 106 -7.20 1.38 -2.12
N ALA A 107 -7.79 2.20 -1.26
CA ALA A 107 -8.17 3.56 -1.59
C ALA A 107 -7.00 4.46 -2.01
N ALA A 108 -5.88 4.42 -1.29
CA ALA A 108 -4.68 5.17 -1.67
C ALA A 108 -4.10 4.69 -3.02
N ALA A 109 -4.12 3.39 -3.28
CA ALA A 109 -3.67 2.84 -4.56
C ALA A 109 -4.62 3.25 -5.71
N MET A 110 -5.94 3.26 -5.48
CA MET A 110 -6.92 3.73 -6.45
C MET A 110 -6.76 5.21 -6.76
N GLU A 111 -6.36 6.03 -5.79
CA GLU A 111 -6.07 7.45 -6.03
C GLU A 111 -4.82 7.65 -6.90
N GLY A 112 -3.75 6.88 -6.65
CA GLY A 112 -2.62 6.85 -7.57
C GLY A 112 -3.03 6.53 -9.01
N LEU A 113 -3.92 5.55 -9.16
CA LEU A 113 -4.46 5.15 -10.45
C LEU A 113 -5.35 6.21 -11.10
N SER A 114 -6.17 6.92 -10.32
CA SER A 114 -7.02 8.02 -10.81
C SER A 114 -6.18 9.16 -11.38
N LEU A 115 -4.98 9.38 -10.81
CA LEU A 115 -3.97 10.34 -11.28
C LEU A 115 -3.07 9.78 -12.40
N GLY A 116 -3.37 8.58 -12.91
CA GLY A 116 -2.70 7.97 -14.05
C GLY A 116 -1.41 7.21 -13.73
N VAL A 117 -1.14 6.93 -12.45
CA VAL A 117 0.03 6.16 -12.00
C VAL A 117 -0.39 4.71 -11.68
N PRO A 118 0.26 3.68 -12.23
CA PRO A 118 -0.05 2.30 -11.87
C PRO A 118 0.20 2.05 -10.37
N ALA A 119 -0.65 1.23 -9.76
CA ALA A 119 -0.66 1.07 -8.31
C ALA A 119 -0.79 -0.38 -7.84
N ILE A 120 -0.16 -0.67 -6.69
CA ILE A 120 -0.15 -1.95 -6.02
C ILE A 120 -0.59 -1.74 -4.57
N ALA A 121 -1.66 -2.42 -4.16
CA ALA A 121 -2.11 -2.50 -2.77
C ALA A 121 -1.66 -3.84 -2.17
N LEU A 122 -1.07 -3.79 -0.97
CA LEU A 122 -0.51 -4.95 -0.28
C LEU A 122 -1.12 -5.10 1.11
N SER A 123 -1.51 -6.32 1.44
CA SER A 123 -2.16 -6.65 2.71
C SER A 123 -1.66 -7.99 3.23
N PHE A 124 -1.56 -8.14 4.53
CA PHE A 124 -1.09 -9.37 5.15
C PHE A 124 -2.25 -10.19 5.72
N ALA A 125 -2.47 -11.38 5.16
CA ALA A 125 -3.58 -12.26 5.52
C ALA A 125 -3.37 -13.08 6.80
N GLY A 126 -2.33 -12.78 7.58
CA GLY A 126 -1.97 -13.54 8.77
C GLY A 126 -2.53 -13.06 10.09
N GLY A 127 -3.38 -12.05 10.09
CA GLY A 127 -3.87 -11.42 11.32
C GLY A 127 -2.99 -10.25 11.75
N ASP A 128 -2.76 -10.10 13.05
CA ASP A 128 -2.11 -8.91 13.61
C ASP A 128 -0.59 -8.91 13.43
N LEU A 129 -0.08 -8.10 12.49
CA LEU A 129 1.36 -7.89 12.29
C LEU A 129 2.09 -7.32 13.52
N ARG A 130 1.39 -6.74 14.51
CA ARG A 130 2.02 -6.28 15.76
C ARG A 130 2.50 -7.47 16.60
N ALA A 131 1.90 -8.66 16.43
CA ALA A 131 2.31 -9.87 17.13
C ALA A 131 3.48 -10.60 16.44
N ASP A 132 3.66 -10.40 15.13
CA ASP A 132 4.57 -11.18 14.29
C ASP A 132 5.54 -10.31 13.48
N ILE A 133 6.19 -9.33 14.12
CA ILE A 133 7.16 -8.42 13.46
C ILE A 133 8.27 -9.19 12.73
N THR A 134 8.76 -10.28 13.31
CA THR A 134 9.81 -11.12 12.72
C THR A 134 9.37 -11.78 11.40
N LEU A 135 8.07 -11.94 11.18
CA LEU A 135 7.54 -12.50 9.95
C LEU A 135 7.59 -11.49 8.80
N LEU A 136 7.30 -10.22 9.07
CA LEU A 136 7.44 -9.14 8.07
C LEU A 136 8.89 -9.00 7.60
N ASP A 137 9.84 -9.07 8.53
CA ASP A 137 11.27 -9.01 8.19
C ASP A 137 11.67 -10.11 7.20
N GLN A 138 11.09 -11.31 7.34
CA GLN A 138 11.33 -12.44 6.45
C GLN A 138 10.58 -12.35 5.12
N LEU A 139 9.66 -11.39 4.97
CA LEU A 139 8.94 -11.13 3.72
C LEU A 139 9.65 -10.10 2.85
N VAL A 140 10.61 -9.33 3.36
CA VAL A 140 11.28 -8.25 2.60
C VAL A 140 11.90 -8.77 1.30
N GLU A 141 12.71 -9.83 1.35
CA GLU A 141 13.35 -10.39 0.15
C GLU A 141 12.31 -10.96 -0.86
N PRO A 142 11.40 -11.87 -0.47
CA PRO A 142 10.33 -12.34 -1.37
C PRO A 142 9.46 -11.22 -1.94
N LEU A 143 9.19 -10.19 -1.15
CA LEU A 143 8.39 -9.04 -1.57
C LEU A 143 9.16 -8.17 -2.57
N THR A 144 10.47 -7.99 -2.37
CA THR A 144 11.34 -7.28 -3.32
C THR A 144 11.31 -7.98 -4.68
N ASP A 145 11.47 -9.30 -4.70
CA ASP A 145 11.42 -10.11 -5.93
C ASP A 145 10.06 -10.01 -6.62
N LEU A 146 8.97 -10.09 -5.83
CA LEU A 146 7.61 -9.96 -6.33
C LEU A 146 7.36 -8.58 -6.94
N LEU A 147 7.70 -7.51 -6.23
CA LEU A 147 7.53 -6.13 -6.71
C LEU A 147 8.35 -5.89 -7.97
N GLY A 148 9.62 -6.33 -8.00
CA GLY A 148 10.48 -6.22 -9.17
C GLY A 148 9.89 -6.95 -10.38
N HIS A 149 9.35 -8.16 -10.19
CA HIS A 149 8.67 -8.89 -11.24
C HIS A 149 7.41 -8.16 -11.73
N LEU A 150 6.52 -7.75 -10.82
CA LEU A 150 5.26 -7.09 -11.18
C LEU A 150 5.47 -5.76 -11.90
N MET A 151 6.45 -4.96 -11.46
CA MET A 151 6.80 -3.69 -12.08
C MET A 151 7.43 -3.85 -13.47
N SER A 152 7.99 -5.04 -13.78
CA SER A 152 8.50 -5.35 -15.11
C SER A 152 7.40 -5.73 -16.12
N LEU A 153 6.17 -6.02 -15.64
CA LEU A 153 5.06 -6.43 -16.48
C LEU A 153 4.43 -5.23 -17.19
N GLN A 154 4.11 -5.39 -18.46
CA GLN A 154 3.27 -4.44 -19.18
C GLN A 154 1.80 -4.67 -18.81
N MET A 155 1.28 -3.83 -17.92
CA MET A 155 -0.12 -3.90 -17.50
C MET A 155 -1.01 -3.01 -18.36
N PRO A 156 -2.26 -3.43 -18.62
CA PRO A 156 -3.25 -2.53 -19.22
C PRO A 156 -3.39 -1.25 -18.40
N LYS A 157 -3.60 -0.12 -19.08
CA LYS A 157 -3.88 1.16 -18.40
C LYS A 157 -5.10 1.01 -17.48
N GLY A 158 -5.05 1.62 -16.30
CA GLY A 158 -6.14 1.50 -15.32
C GLY A 158 -6.14 0.18 -14.54
N THR A 159 -5.02 -0.56 -14.50
CA THR A 159 -4.90 -1.78 -13.69
C THR A 159 -4.35 -1.44 -12.30
N LEU A 160 -5.07 -1.87 -11.26
CA LEU A 160 -4.60 -1.91 -9.88
C LEU A 160 -4.38 -3.37 -9.47
N LEU A 161 -3.24 -3.66 -8.85
CA LEU A 161 -2.96 -4.98 -8.29
C LEU A 161 -3.25 -4.99 -6.79
N ASN A 162 -4.19 -5.83 -6.36
CA ASN A 162 -4.45 -6.10 -4.95
C ASN A 162 -3.81 -7.43 -4.55
N ILE A 163 -2.87 -7.40 -3.61
CA ILE A 163 -2.04 -8.53 -3.22
C ILE A 163 -2.26 -8.85 -1.75
N ASN A 164 -2.60 -10.11 -1.47
CA ASN A 164 -2.69 -10.64 -0.11
C ASN A 164 -1.51 -11.58 0.16
N LEU A 165 -0.62 -11.20 1.08
CA LEU A 165 0.54 -11.97 1.52
C LEU A 165 0.11 -13.03 2.56
N PRO A 166 0.56 -14.29 2.45
CA PRO A 166 0.17 -15.34 3.39
C PRO A 166 0.90 -15.21 4.75
N PRO A 167 0.35 -15.75 5.85
CA PRO A 167 1.04 -15.94 7.13
C PRO A 167 2.11 -17.04 7.07
N ARG A 168 3.06 -16.92 6.16
CA ARG A 168 4.11 -17.92 5.96
C ARG A 168 5.44 -17.21 5.82
N ARG A 169 6.48 -17.84 6.35
CA ARG A 169 7.86 -17.39 6.15
C ARG A 169 8.16 -17.39 4.66
N GLY A 170 9.07 -16.52 4.20
CA GLY A 170 9.41 -16.40 2.78
C GLY A 170 9.66 -17.74 2.07
N ASN A 171 10.40 -18.64 2.72
CA ASN A 171 10.73 -19.97 2.17
C ASN A 171 9.54 -20.95 2.11
N ASP A 172 8.45 -20.67 2.83
CA ASP A 172 7.25 -21.52 2.90
C ASP A 172 6.14 -21.00 1.97
N VAL A 173 6.38 -19.93 1.20
CA VAL A 173 5.43 -19.39 0.23
C VAL A 173 5.44 -20.26 -1.04
N GLY A 174 4.34 -20.99 -1.28
CA GLY A 174 4.20 -21.91 -2.42
C GLY A 174 4.05 -21.27 -3.81
N GLY A 175 4.33 -19.96 -3.95
CA GLY A 175 4.25 -19.20 -5.20
C GLY A 175 3.10 -18.21 -5.28
N VAL A 176 2.97 -17.57 -6.44
CA VAL A 176 1.97 -16.52 -6.74
C VAL A 176 0.82 -17.10 -7.56
N ARG A 177 -0.41 -16.69 -7.27
CA ARG A 177 -1.61 -17.10 -8.02
C ARG A 177 -2.47 -15.88 -8.37
N LEU A 178 -2.83 -15.75 -9.64
CA LEU A 178 -3.86 -14.79 -10.07
C LEU A 178 -5.23 -15.28 -9.62
N THR A 179 -5.98 -14.40 -8.98
CA THR A 179 -7.30 -14.70 -8.41
C THR A 179 -8.36 -13.77 -8.97
N ARG A 180 -9.63 -14.07 -8.67
CA ARG A 180 -10.77 -13.18 -8.90
C ARG A 180 -11.31 -12.75 -7.55
N LEU A 181 -11.96 -11.59 -7.50
CA LEU A 181 -12.62 -11.14 -6.28
C LEU A 181 -13.64 -12.19 -5.84
N GLY A 182 -13.49 -12.70 -4.62
CA GLY A 182 -14.45 -13.61 -4.02
C GLY A 182 -15.78 -12.90 -3.79
N ARG A 183 -16.89 -13.63 -3.85
CA ARG A 183 -18.16 -13.17 -3.28
C ARG A 183 -18.28 -13.79 -1.89
N PRO A 184 -18.83 -13.08 -0.90
CA PRO A 184 -19.18 -13.70 0.36
C PRO A 184 -20.03 -14.94 0.06
N ALA A 185 -19.73 -16.07 0.70
CA ALA A 185 -20.72 -17.14 0.77
C ALA A 185 -21.90 -16.55 1.52
N SER A 186 -23.07 -16.46 0.89
CA SER A 186 -24.30 -16.09 1.58
C SER A 186 -24.60 -17.12 2.65
N SER A 187 -24.10 -16.90 3.87
CA SER A 187 -24.60 -17.58 5.06
C SER A 187 -25.91 -16.89 5.45
N ASN A 188 -26.98 -17.25 4.75
CA ASN A 188 -28.37 -17.14 5.20
C ASN A 188 -29.27 -17.90 4.22
N ALA A 189 -29.52 -19.17 4.55
CA ALA A 189 -30.70 -19.93 4.18
C ALA A 189 -31.13 -20.72 5.41
#